data_AF-A0A927W4T8-F1
#
_entry.id   AF-A0A927W4T8-F1
#
_cell.length_a   1.000
_cell.length_b   1.000
_cell.length_c   1.000
_cell.angle_alpha   90.00
_cell.angle_beta   90.00
_cell.angle_gamma   90.00
#
_symmetry.space_group_name_H-M   'P 1'
#
loop_
_entity.id
_entity.type
_entity.pdbx_description
1 polymer ?
#
loop_
_entity_poly.entity_id
_entity_poly.type
_entity_poly.pdbx_seq_one_letter_code
_entity_poly.pdbx_strand_id
1 'polypeptide(L)'
;MAFCTNCGKELVDGAKFCAFCGTANEKSNTKREIVFEGKVHKCPSCGEVLDAFVATCPVCGHELRDASNSEAVHVFASRLVSAKTVREKAEIIRNFPIPNTKEDILEFMILASTNIDNKLEPDLYSAWQVKTEQAYQKAQIVFQKESELSRIQNIYEKVSAKLAKQKKQDKVKKAGNILAELMPVLPNVIIVTGWLISIFVLLPLCRVNLDSVGTNGYQIILMLDFIAGAIFIPFAFKANSSLPKIIAALGLILSILVLIPLCGENLDDVGTNAFQIILMVDIVCSVIILIRMLKRQGNVEKTKGLLNGVVVLIAFAFVAIMLIAYGISSVVTAITVTNETAEKEQEHHQAISVKYEWPITGLSQYLPLPPTQYGEIQTDNETRFNIDVYQVTPADFDLYAKACEEKGFTINTTKTDQVFYAYHEEKYEISIFYYEDEETLKIYLDAPEQMSDIKWPTIGLAQKLPVPDVLVGRIWHDSSEQFGVDLAEVTQEVFDRYIDACMEKGFTVDYRRSASYFNAYNKEGEELTLSLQIFDVMEVSIKATKKE
;
A
#
# COMPACT_ATOMS: atom_id res chain seq x y z
N MET A 1 -48.18 48.09 -72.11
CA MET A 1 -49.46 47.41 -71.82
C MET A 1 -49.46 46.09 -72.56
N ALA A 2 -49.43 44.97 -71.83
CA ALA A 2 -49.44 43.62 -72.41
C ALA A 2 -50.89 43.08 -72.43
N PHE A 3 -51.26 42.31 -73.45
CA PHE A 3 -52.59 41.70 -73.56
C PHE A 3 -52.46 40.18 -73.51
N CYS A 4 -53.46 39.51 -72.94
CA CYS A 4 -53.50 38.06 -72.88
C CYS A 4 -53.61 37.51 -74.31
N THR A 5 -52.67 36.64 -74.69
CA THR A 5 -52.65 36.00 -76.01
C THR A 5 -53.84 35.09 -76.28
N ASN A 6 -54.56 34.66 -75.24
CA ASN A 6 -55.71 33.78 -75.36
C ASN A 6 -57.05 34.54 -75.39
N CYS A 7 -57.31 35.43 -74.42
CA CYS A 7 -58.61 36.13 -74.31
C CYS A 7 -58.59 37.60 -74.73
N GLY A 8 -57.43 38.14 -75.12
CA GLY A 8 -57.28 39.52 -75.61
C GLY A 8 -57.43 40.62 -74.56
N LYS A 9 -57.75 40.30 -73.30
CA LYS A 9 -57.85 41.29 -72.23
C LYS A 9 -56.49 41.81 -71.78
N GLU A 10 -56.45 43.08 -71.40
CA GLU A 10 -55.25 43.71 -70.86
C GLU A 10 -54.79 43.01 -69.58
N LEU A 11 -53.50 42.71 -69.52
CA LEU A 11 -52.84 42.13 -68.37
C LEU A 11 -52.29 43.24 -67.50
N VAL A 12 -52.49 43.11 -66.19
CA VAL A 12 -51.81 43.95 -65.19
C VAL A 12 -50.29 43.73 -65.35
N ASP A 13 -49.51 44.82 -65.30
CA ASP A 13 -48.06 44.75 -65.48
C ASP A 13 -47.42 43.75 -64.48
N GLY A 14 -46.67 42.79 -65.02
CA GLY A 14 -46.02 41.71 -64.24
C GLY A 14 -46.90 40.49 -63.93
N ALA A 15 -48.14 40.42 -64.42
CA ALA A 15 -49.01 39.27 -64.19
C ALA A 15 -48.46 37.97 -64.85
N LYS A 16 -48.22 36.95 -64.01
CA LYS A 16 -47.78 35.61 -64.43
C LYS A 16 -48.90 34.79 -65.08
N PHE A 17 -50.16 35.11 -64.78
CA PHE A 17 -51.35 34.46 -65.34
C PHE A 17 -52.41 35.52 -65.62
N CYS A 18 -53.23 35.30 -66.65
CA CYS A 18 -54.36 36.17 -66.94
C CYS A 18 -55.45 36.01 -65.87
N ALA A 19 -55.79 37.10 -65.19
CA ALA A 19 -56.83 37.10 -64.16
C ALA A 19 -58.24 36.71 -64.67
N PHE A 20 -58.49 36.83 -65.97
CA PHE A 20 -59.80 36.55 -66.57
C PHE A 20 -59.97 35.14 -67.12
N CYS A 21 -58.93 34.53 -67.69
CA CYS A 21 -59.01 33.20 -68.30
C CYS A 21 -57.99 32.19 -67.76
N GLY A 22 -57.13 32.60 -66.82
CA GLY A 22 -56.14 31.73 -66.18
C GLY A 22 -54.92 31.36 -67.02
N THR A 23 -54.80 31.84 -68.27
CA THR A 23 -53.67 31.48 -69.16
C THR A 23 -52.35 32.07 -68.67
N ALA A 24 -51.30 31.23 -68.58
CA ALA A 24 -49.97 31.62 -68.14
C ALA A 24 -49.26 32.54 -69.16
N ASN A 25 -48.56 33.56 -68.66
CA ASN A 25 -47.80 34.51 -69.45
C ASN A 25 -46.32 34.11 -69.45
N GLU A 26 -45.89 33.38 -70.49
CA GLU A 26 -44.56 32.74 -70.57
C GLU A 26 -43.41 33.73 -70.84
N LYS A 27 -43.01 34.49 -69.82
CA LYS A 27 -41.68 35.12 -69.77
C LYS A 27 -40.93 34.69 -68.51
N SER A 28 -40.43 33.45 -68.51
CA SER A 28 -39.37 33.00 -67.61
C SER A 28 -38.21 32.44 -68.45
N ASN A 29 -37.20 33.28 -68.68
CA ASN A 29 -35.92 32.85 -69.25
C ASN A 29 -35.10 32.16 -68.15
N THR A 30 -35.11 30.83 -68.11
CA THR A 30 -34.06 30.04 -67.45
C THR A 30 -33.49 29.06 -68.46
N LYS A 31 -32.48 29.49 -69.22
CA LYS A 31 -31.62 28.57 -69.97
C LYS A 31 -30.56 28.01 -69.02
N ARG A 32 -30.41 26.69 -68.98
CA ARG A 32 -29.28 26.02 -68.31
C ARG A 32 -28.01 26.29 -69.12
N GLU A 33 -26.98 26.85 -68.47
CA GLU A 33 -25.64 27.00 -69.06
C GLU A 33 -24.73 25.85 -68.60
N ILE A 34 -23.96 25.29 -69.52
CA ILE A 34 -22.93 24.29 -69.24
C ILE A 34 -21.58 25.04 -69.24
N VAL A 35 -20.93 25.07 -68.08
CA VAL A 35 -19.56 25.60 -67.94
C VAL A 35 -18.58 24.43 -68.05
N PHE A 36 -17.73 24.45 -69.08
CA PHE A 36 -16.62 23.51 -69.20
C PHE A 36 -15.42 24.04 -68.42
N GLU A 37 -14.96 23.30 -67.42
CA GLU A 37 -13.71 23.61 -66.70
C GLU A 37 -12.55 22.77 -67.26
N GLY A 38 -11.44 23.42 -67.60
CA GLY A 38 -10.17 22.76 -67.98
C GLY A 38 -9.74 22.91 -69.45
N LYS A 39 -8.61 22.29 -69.79
CA LYS A 39 -8.06 22.23 -71.16
C LYS A 39 -8.15 20.79 -71.66
N VAL A 40 -8.58 20.60 -72.91
CA VAL A 40 -8.53 19.29 -73.59
C VAL A 40 -7.22 19.20 -74.36
N HIS A 41 -6.35 18.28 -73.95
CA HIS A 41 -5.08 18.04 -74.64
C HIS A 41 -5.28 17.05 -75.79
N LYS A 42 -4.87 17.46 -77.00
CA LYS A 42 -5.01 16.64 -78.21
C LYS A 42 -3.66 16.39 -78.85
N CYS A 43 -3.51 15.25 -79.51
CA CYS A 43 -2.32 14.95 -80.29
C CYS A 43 -2.18 15.97 -81.43
N PRO A 44 -1.03 16.66 -81.56
CA PRO A 44 -0.82 17.64 -82.63
C PRO A 44 -0.74 16.98 -84.01
N SER A 45 -0.46 15.68 -84.07
CA SER A 45 -0.34 14.94 -85.32
C SER A 45 -1.63 14.27 -85.78
N CYS A 46 -2.51 13.79 -84.89
CA CYS A 46 -3.74 13.07 -85.29
C CYS A 46 -5.05 13.55 -84.63
N GLY A 47 -4.98 14.49 -83.68
CA GLY A 47 -6.17 15.05 -83.02
C GLY A 47 -6.79 14.19 -81.92
N GLU A 48 -6.25 13.00 -81.64
CA GLU A 48 -6.70 12.12 -80.55
C GLU A 48 -6.65 12.84 -79.20
N VAL A 49 -7.63 12.61 -78.33
CA VAL A 49 -7.62 13.16 -76.97
C VAL A 49 -6.60 12.37 -76.16
N LEU A 50 -5.64 13.08 -75.59
CA LEU A 50 -4.55 12.46 -74.84
C LEU A 50 -4.95 12.34 -73.38
N ASP A 51 -4.77 11.14 -72.83
CA ASP A 51 -4.73 10.93 -71.38
C ASP A 51 -3.50 11.64 -70.77
N ALA A 52 -3.56 11.81 -69.46
CA ALA A 52 -2.47 12.35 -68.66
C ALA A 52 -1.12 11.67 -68.94
N PHE A 53 -0.06 12.46 -69.11
CA PHE A 53 1.34 11.99 -69.22
C PHE A 53 1.66 11.02 -70.37
N VAL A 54 0.88 11.06 -71.44
CA VAL A 54 1.20 10.32 -72.66
C VAL A 54 2.47 10.94 -73.28
N ALA A 55 3.56 10.18 -73.34
CA ALA A 55 4.82 10.62 -73.98
C ALA A 55 4.79 10.38 -75.51
N THR A 56 3.99 9.41 -75.94
CA THR A 56 3.84 9.02 -77.33
C THR A 56 2.36 8.77 -77.61
N CYS A 57 1.78 9.43 -78.61
CA CYS A 57 0.38 9.27 -78.94
C CYS A 57 0.05 7.79 -79.21
N PRO A 58 -0.92 7.17 -78.50
CA PRO A 58 -1.22 5.75 -78.64
C PRO A 58 -1.82 5.40 -80.01
N VAL A 59 -2.34 6.39 -80.72
CA VAL A 59 -2.99 6.21 -82.02
C VAL A 59 -2.03 6.38 -83.19
N CYS A 60 -1.18 7.41 -83.18
CA CYS A 60 -0.31 7.71 -84.34
C CYS A 60 1.20 7.60 -84.07
N GLY A 61 1.62 7.31 -82.84
CA GLY A 61 3.05 7.17 -82.51
C GLY A 61 3.82 8.48 -82.42
N HIS A 62 3.16 9.64 -82.49
CA HIS A 62 3.83 10.95 -82.39
C HIS A 62 4.38 11.20 -80.97
N GLU A 63 5.67 11.50 -80.86
CA GLU A 63 6.31 11.91 -79.60
C GLU A 63 5.88 13.31 -79.18
N LEU A 64 5.38 13.44 -77.96
CA LEU A 64 4.91 14.72 -77.41
C LEU A 64 6.07 15.39 -76.68
N ARG A 65 6.58 16.50 -77.23
CA ARG A 65 7.82 17.16 -76.75
C ARG A 65 7.60 18.38 -75.84
N ASP A 66 6.37 18.86 -75.68
CA ASP A 66 6.05 20.04 -74.86
C ASP A 66 4.82 19.78 -73.97
N ALA A 67 5.00 18.99 -72.90
CA ALA A 67 4.02 18.95 -71.83
C ALA A 67 4.18 20.24 -71.00
N SER A 68 3.21 21.16 -71.12
CA SER A 68 3.11 22.32 -70.23
C SER A 68 3.06 21.84 -68.78
N ASN A 69 4.09 22.17 -68.01
CA ASN A 69 4.12 21.92 -66.57
C ASN A 69 2.99 22.66 -65.84
N SER A 70 2.67 22.24 -64.62
CA SER A 70 1.66 22.91 -63.79
C SER A 70 2.13 24.30 -63.39
N GLU A 71 1.41 25.34 -63.84
CA GLU A 71 1.65 26.74 -63.42
C GLU A 71 1.64 26.86 -61.89
N ALA A 72 0.77 26.09 -61.20
CA ALA A 72 0.65 26.13 -59.74
C ALA A 72 1.89 25.56 -59.04
N VAL A 73 2.42 24.43 -59.51
CA VAL A 73 3.61 23.78 -58.92
C VAL A 73 4.87 24.60 -59.22
N HIS A 74 4.95 25.23 -60.39
CA HIS A 74 6.04 26.15 -60.71
C HIS A 74 6.08 27.41 -59.86
N VAL A 75 4.94 28.08 -59.69
CA VAL A 75 4.84 29.24 -58.81
C VAL A 75 5.21 28.85 -57.37
N PHE A 76 4.78 27.67 -56.91
CA PHE A 76 5.17 27.14 -55.60
C PHE A 76 6.69 26.93 -55.48
N ALA A 77 7.31 26.24 -56.44
CA ALA A 77 8.74 25.99 -56.44
C ALA A 77 9.55 27.30 -56.44
N SER A 78 9.15 28.28 -57.25
CA SER A 78 9.79 29.60 -57.29
C SER A 78 9.70 30.32 -55.94
N ARG A 79 8.52 30.29 -55.30
CA ARG A 79 8.33 30.91 -53.97
C ARG A 79 9.19 30.24 -52.92
N LEU A 80 9.23 28.91 -52.92
CA LEU A 80 10.02 28.12 -51.98
C LEU A 80 11.53 28.43 -52.08
N VAL A 81 12.03 28.61 -53.31
CA VAL A 81 13.44 28.98 -53.56
C VAL A 81 13.72 30.43 -53.12
N SER A 82 12.77 31.35 -53.34
CA SER A 82 12.94 32.77 -53.00
C SER A 82 12.89 33.07 -51.49
N ALA A 83 12.31 32.17 -50.69
CA ALA A 83 12.17 32.34 -49.26
C ALA A 83 13.52 32.28 -48.52
N LYS A 84 13.74 33.22 -47.60
CA LYS A 84 15.04 33.41 -46.93
C LYS A 84 15.15 32.64 -45.63
N THR A 85 14.03 32.46 -44.94
CA THR A 85 14.01 31.79 -43.63
C THR A 85 13.36 30.41 -43.71
N VAL A 86 13.77 29.53 -42.81
CA VAL A 86 13.21 28.18 -42.66
C VAL A 86 11.72 28.25 -42.32
N ARG A 87 11.33 29.21 -41.48
CA ARG A 87 9.93 29.46 -41.13
C ARG A 87 9.08 29.84 -42.35
N GLU A 88 9.55 30.78 -43.15
CA GLU A 88 8.87 31.22 -44.38
C GLU A 88 8.70 30.05 -45.36
N LYS A 89 9.76 29.26 -45.58
CA LYS A 89 9.70 28.04 -46.38
C LYS A 89 8.67 27.04 -45.85
N ALA A 90 8.64 26.81 -44.52
CA ALA A 90 7.68 25.91 -43.89
C ALA A 90 6.23 26.39 -44.03
N GLU A 91 5.99 27.70 -43.92
CA GLU A 91 4.67 28.31 -44.12
C GLU A 91 4.21 28.19 -45.57
N ILE A 92 5.10 28.42 -46.55
CA ILE A 92 4.83 28.22 -47.98
C ILE A 92 4.42 26.76 -48.25
N ILE A 93 5.15 25.79 -47.70
CA ILE A 93 4.81 24.36 -47.83
C ILE A 93 3.43 24.08 -47.21
N ARG A 94 3.21 24.43 -45.93
CA ARG A 94 1.96 24.12 -45.22
C ARG A 94 0.72 24.74 -45.86
N ASN A 95 0.86 25.91 -46.46
CA ASN A 95 -0.27 26.63 -47.04
C ASN A 95 -0.47 26.34 -48.53
N PHE A 96 0.40 25.54 -49.16
CA PHE A 96 0.24 25.18 -50.57
C PHE A 96 -1.02 24.31 -50.77
N PRO A 97 -1.99 24.76 -51.60
CA PRO A 97 -3.17 23.96 -51.91
C PRO A 97 -2.75 22.82 -52.85
N ILE A 98 -2.94 21.57 -52.42
CA ILE A 98 -2.63 20.41 -53.28
C ILE A 98 -3.53 20.49 -54.53
N PRO A 99 -2.97 20.41 -55.74
CA PRO A 99 -3.73 20.44 -57.00
C PRO A 99 -4.75 19.30 -57.15
N ASN A 100 -5.68 19.42 -58.11
CA ASN A 100 -6.76 18.45 -58.35
C ASN A 100 -6.52 17.53 -59.57
N THR A 101 -5.51 17.79 -60.39
CA THR A 101 -5.19 17.02 -61.60
C THR A 101 -4.15 15.94 -61.33
N LYS A 102 -4.11 14.89 -62.16
CA LYS A 102 -3.14 13.80 -62.01
C LYS A 102 -1.71 14.32 -62.20
N GLU A 103 -1.54 15.17 -63.22
CA GLU A 103 -0.35 15.93 -63.61
C GLU A 103 0.32 16.61 -62.44
N ASP A 104 -0.42 17.50 -61.81
CA ASP A 104 0.10 18.40 -60.82
C ASP A 104 0.40 17.68 -59.49
N ILE A 105 -0.38 16.65 -59.14
CA ILE A 105 -0.12 15.84 -57.94
C ILE A 105 1.19 15.07 -58.09
N LEU A 106 1.44 14.46 -59.26
CA LEU A 106 2.69 13.74 -59.50
C LEU A 106 3.89 14.70 -59.50
N GLU A 107 3.76 15.84 -60.18
CA GLU A 107 4.82 16.86 -60.23
C GLU A 107 5.16 17.38 -58.82
N PHE A 108 4.15 17.65 -58.00
CA PHE A 108 4.34 18.02 -56.60
C PHE A 108 5.04 16.93 -55.80
N MET A 109 4.66 15.66 -55.97
CA MET A 109 5.28 14.53 -55.26
C MET A 109 6.75 14.33 -55.66
N ILE A 110 7.09 14.53 -56.94
CA ILE A 110 8.47 14.51 -57.42
C ILE A 110 9.26 15.66 -56.78
N LEU A 111 8.73 16.89 -56.82
CA LEU A 111 9.33 18.07 -56.20
C LEU A 111 9.54 17.88 -54.69
N ALA A 112 8.55 17.33 -53.98
CA ALA A 112 8.69 17.03 -52.56
C ALA A 112 9.81 16.01 -52.33
N SER A 113 9.88 14.96 -53.15
CA SER A 113 10.89 13.91 -53.01
C SER A 113 12.34 14.41 -53.18
N THR A 114 12.55 15.44 -54.00
CA THR A 114 13.85 16.06 -54.23
C THR A 114 14.22 17.08 -53.15
N ASN A 115 13.23 17.76 -52.57
CA ASN A 115 13.44 18.73 -51.48
C ASN A 115 13.55 18.07 -50.09
N ILE A 116 13.13 16.81 -49.94
CA ILE A 116 13.24 16.04 -48.69
C ILE A 116 14.55 15.23 -48.69
N ASP A 117 15.56 15.79 -48.04
CA ASP A 117 16.85 15.16 -47.78
C ASP A 117 16.95 14.60 -46.35
N ASN A 118 18.12 14.05 -45.99
CA ASN A 118 18.35 13.43 -44.68
C ASN A 118 18.70 14.43 -43.56
N LYS A 119 18.71 15.75 -43.83
CA LYS A 119 19.19 16.82 -42.94
C LYS A 119 18.25 18.04 -42.95
N LEU A 120 16.93 17.82 -42.99
CA LEU A 120 15.96 18.91 -42.88
C LEU A 120 15.92 19.53 -41.48
N GLU A 121 15.64 20.83 -41.39
CA GLU A 121 15.30 21.43 -40.11
C GLU A 121 13.90 20.97 -39.63
N PRO A 122 13.62 20.93 -38.31
CA PRO A 122 12.37 20.38 -37.76
C PRO A 122 11.08 21.00 -38.32
N ASP A 123 11.09 22.31 -38.58
CA ASP A 123 9.93 23.04 -39.09
C ASP A 123 9.62 22.71 -40.55
N LEU A 124 10.66 22.48 -41.36
CA LEU A 124 10.54 22.03 -42.75
C LEU A 124 10.14 20.56 -42.80
N TYR A 125 10.75 19.75 -41.94
CA TYR A 125 10.42 18.34 -41.79
C TYR A 125 8.92 18.13 -41.56
N SER A 126 8.37 18.83 -40.57
CA SER A 126 6.95 18.72 -40.21
C SER A 126 6.04 19.25 -41.31
N ALA A 127 6.41 20.35 -41.97
CA ALA A 127 5.66 20.91 -43.09
C ALA A 127 5.58 19.93 -44.27
N TRP A 128 6.71 19.35 -44.68
CA TRP A 128 6.77 18.39 -45.78
C TRP A 128 6.02 17.10 -45.46
N GLN A 129 6.14 16.57 -44.24
CA GLN A 129 5.41 15.36 -43.83
C GLN A 129 3.90 15.52 -44.01
N VAL A 130 3.34 16.64 -43.54
CA VAL A 130 1.91 16.90 -43.65
C VAL A 130 1.49 17.04 -45.12
N LYS A 131 2.29 17.72 -45.94
CA LYS A 131 1.91 17.97 -47.34
C LYS A 131 2.08 16.80 -48.26
N THR A 132 3.10 15.96 -48.08
CA THR A 132 3.27 14.73 -48.86
C THR A 132 2.17 13.72 -48.55
N GLU A 133 1.72 13.66 -47.29
CA GLU A 133 0.55 12.88 -46.89
C GLU A 133 -0.72 13.38 -47.59
N GLN A 134 -0.99 14.69 -47.54
CA GLN A 134 -2.15 15.27 -48.22
C GLN A 134 -2.13 15.04 -49.73
N ALA A 135 -0.96 15.14 -50.36
CA ALA A 135 -0.80 14.87 -51.78
C ALA A 135 -1.04 13.38 -52.11
N TYR A 136 -0.56 12.46 -51.26
CA TYR A 136 -0.78 11.03 -51.45
C TYR A 136 -2.25 10.64 -51.30
N GLN A 137 -2.94 11.12 -50.25
CA GLN A 137 -4.38 10.86 -50.06
C GLN A 137 -5.20 11.35 -51.25
N LYS A 138 -4.85 12.52 -51.78
CA LYS A 138 -5.50 13.06 -52.97
C LYS A 138 -5.19 12.24 -54.22
N ALA A 139 -3.96 11.74 -54.35
CA ALA A 139 -3.60 10.81 -55.42
C ALA A 139 -4.45 9.54 -55.36
N GLN A 140 -4.69 8.97 -54.18
CA GLN A 140 -5.53 7.78 -54.03
C GLN A 140 -6.97 7.99 -54.54
N ILE A 141 -7.49 9.22 -54.48
CA ILE A 141 -8.83 9.57 -54.96
C ILE A 141 -8.84 9.81 -56.48
N VAL A 142 -7.82 10.50 -57.00
CA VAL A 142 -7.79 10.95 -58.41
C VAL A 142 -7.30 9.84 -59.35
N PHE A 143 -6.43 8.94 -58.90
CA PHE A 143 -5.86 7.87 -59.71
C PHE A 143 -6.69 6.58 -59.58
N GLN A 144 -7.65 6.41 -60.48
CA GLN A 144 -8.58 5.26 -60.50
C GLN A 144 -7.95 3.94 -61.00
N LYS A 145 -6.79 3.98 -61.67
CA LYS A 145 -6.09 2.80 -62.21
C LYS A 145 -4.89 2.42 -61.32
N GLU A 146 -4.82 1.17 -60.87
CA GLU A 146 -3.76 0.67 -59.96
C GLU A 146 -2.34 0.85 -60.51
N SER A 147 -2.15 0.71 -61.83
CA SER A 147 -0.84 0.86 -62.47
C SER A 147 -0.28 2.29 -62.37
N GLU A 148 -1.13 3.32 -62.36
CA GLU A 148 -0.71 4.72 -62.24
C GLU A 148 -0.44 5.11 -60.78
N LEU A 149 -1.26 4.61 -59.85
CA LEU A 149 -1.12 4.86 -58.42
C LEU A 149 0.20 4.29 -57.86
N SER A 150 0.64 3.15 -58.39
CA SER A 150 1.89 2.48 -57.97
C SER A 150 3.14 3.38 -58.04
N ARG A 151 3.20 4.29 -59.02
CA ARG A 151 4.31 5.23 -59.18
C ARG A 151 4.35 6.26 -58.05
N ILE A 152 3.20 6.82 -57.69
CA ILE A 152 3.09 7.80 -56.60
C ILE A 152 3.30 7.13 -55.26
N GLN A 153 2.77 5.93 -55.07
CA GLN A 153 2.99 5.13 -53.87
C GLN A 153 4.49 4.88 -53.61
N ASN A 154 5.26 4.51 -54.64
CA ASN A 154 6.71 4.31 -54.50
C ASN A 154 7.44 5.60 -54.06
N ILE A 155 7.04 6.75 -54.61
CA ILE A 155 7.60 8.06 -54.22
C ILE A 155 7.22 8.37 -52.76
N TYR A 156 5.97 8.17 -52.38
CA TYR A 156 5.48 8.39 -51.03
C TYR A 156 6.22 7.50 -50.01
N GLU A 157 6.36 6.21 -50.28
CA GLU A 157 7.09 5.27 -49.41
C GLU A 157 8.55 5.65 -49.22
N LYS A 158 9.23 6.08 -50.30
CA LYS A 158 10.61 6.58 -50.23
C LYS A 158 10.71 7.84 -49.36
N VAL A 159 9.80 8.78 -49.54
CA VAL A 159 9.76 10.03 -48.78
C VAL A 159 9.44 9.77 -47.30
N SER A 160 8.45 8.94 -47.01
CA SER A 160 8.05 8.61 -45.65
C SER A 160 9.16 7.86 -44.91
N ALA A 161 9.89 6.97 -45.57
CA ALA A 161 11.05 6.28 -44.99
C ALA A 161 12.19 7.24 -44.62
N LYS A 162 12.51 8.22 -45.48
CA LYS A 162 13.51 9.27 -45.18
C LYS A 162 13.07 10.09 -43.96
N LEU A 163 11.81 10.51 -43.95
CA LEU A 163 11.25 11.29 -42.85
C LEU A 163 11.24 10.49 -41.53
N ALA A 164 10.93 9.20 -41.56
CA ALA A 164 10.93 8.36 -40.36
C ALA A 164 12.34 8.20 -39.76
N LYS A 165 13.36 8.04 -40.61
CA LYS A 165 14.77 7.90 -40.17
C LYS A 165 15.27 9.14 -39.44
N GLN A 166 14.93 10.33 -39.95
CA GLN A 166 15.34 11.59 -39.33
C GLN A 166 14.68 11.81 -37.96
N LYS A 167 13.38 11.53 -37.84
CA LYS A 167 12.66 11.59 -36.55
C LYS A 167 13.28 10.70 -35.48
N LYS A 168 13.77 9.52 -35.86
CA LYS A 168 14.48 8.61 -34.94
C LYS A 168 15.82 9.22 -34.50
N GLN A 169 16.58 9.80 -35.41
CA GLN A 169 17.86 10.46 -35.09
C GLN A 169 17.67 11.66 -34.15
N ASP A 170 16.66 12.49 -34.37
CA ASP A 170 16.38 13.65 -33.51
C ASP A 170 15.94 13.23 -32.11
N LYS A 171 15.13 12.17 -31.98
CA LYS A 171 14.79 11.59 -30.67
C LYS A 171 16.02 11.08 -29.93
N VAL A 172 16.92 10.38 -30.62
CA VAL A 172 18.17 9.85 -30.02
C VAL A 172 19.10 10.99 -29.60
N LYS A 173 19.27 12.02 -30.44
CA LYS A 173 20.07 13.21 -30.09
C LYS A 173 19.48 13.96 -28.91
N LYS A 174 18.15 14.13 -28.85
CA LYS A 174 17.47 14.78 -27.74
C LYS A 174 17.64 13.99 -26.43
N ALA A 175 17.50 12.66 -26.48
CA ALA A 175 17.75 11.80 -25.33
C ALA A 175 19.21 11.84 -24.87
N GLY A 176 20.16 11.83 -25.81
CA GLY A 176 21.60 11.93 -25.52
C GLY A 176 21.98 13.27 -24.88
N ASN A 177 21.43 14.39 -25.37
CA ASN A 177 21.67 15.71 -24.80
C ASN A 177 21.12 15.84 -23.36
N ILE A 178 19.90 15.34 -23.12
CA ILE A 178 19.32 15.29 -21.76
C ILE A 178 20.22 14.44 -20.84
N LEU A 179 20.64 13.27 -21.30
CA LEU A 179 21.51 12.39 -20.52
C LEU A 179 22.87 13.03 -20.22
N ALA A 180 23.45 13.76 -21.17
CA ALA A 180 24.72 14.49 -20.99
C ALA A 180 24.60 15.65 -19.99
N GLU A 181 23.46 16.35 -19.95
CA GLU A 181 23.17 17.40 -18.96
C GLU A 181 22.97 16.83 -17.54
N LEU A 182 22.45 15.61 -17.42
CA LEU A 182 22.21 14.92 -16.14
C LEU A 182 23.47 14.22 -15.58
N MET A 183 24.34 13.72 -16.44
CA MET A 183 25.54 12.95 -16.07
C MET A 183 26.45 13.64 -15.01
N PRO A 184 26.75 14.95 -15.06
CA PRO A 184 27.59 15.60 -14.03
C PRO A 184 26.89 15.75 -12.67
N VAL A 185 25.56 15.66 -12.62
CA VAL A 185 24.76 15.81 -11.40
C VAL A 185 24.42 14.44 -10.78
N LEU A 186 24.52 13.37 -11.56
CA LEU A 186 24.15 12.00 -11.18
C LEU A 186 24.82 11.49 -9.89
N PRO A 187 26.14 11.66 -9.65
CA PRO A 187 26.76 11.23 -8.40
C PRO A 187 26.16 11.89 -7.17
N ASN A 188 25.83 13.19 -7.27
CA ASN A 188 25.24 13.95 -6.17
C ASN A 188 23.81 13.48 -5.89
N VAL A 189 23.04 13.19 -6.93
CA VAL A 189 21.69 12.61 -6.79
C VAL A 189 21.77 11.25 -6.10
N ILE A 190 22.71 10.39 -6.49
CA ILE A 190 22.91 9.07 -5.86
C ILE A 190 23.21 9.22 -4.37
N ILE A 191 24.15 10.11 -3.99
CA ILE A 191 24.50 10.34 -2.58
C ILE A 191 23.28 10.80 -1.77
N VAL A 192 22.50 11.76 -2.28
CA VAL A 192 21.32 12.30 -1.58
C VAL A 192 20.22 11.25 -1.47
N THR A 193 19.94 10.53 -2.56
CA THR A 193 18.92 9.48 -2.56
C THR A 193 19.31 8.32 -1.64
N GLY A 194 20.57 7.92 -1.60
CA GLY A 194 21.07 6.90 -0.68
C GLY A 194 20.93 7.30 0.79
N TRP A 195 21.26 8.55 1.12
CA TRP A 195 21.07 9.10 2.46
C TRP A 195 19.60 9.15 2.88
N LEU A 196 18.70 9.58 1.99
CA LEU A 196 17.26 9.58 2.27
C LEU A 196 16.68 8.17 2.44
N ILE A 197 17.17 7.19 1.66
CA ILE A 197 16.79 5.78 1.82
C ILE A 197 17.25 5.25 3.18
N SER A 198 18.45 5.60 3.63
CA SER A 198 18.97 5.23 4.96
C SER A 198 18.03 5.70 6.08
N ILE A 199 17.64 6.99 6.07
CA ILE A 199 16.67 7.55 7.02
C ILE A 199 15.34 6.80 6.97
N PHE A 200 14.80 6.54 5.77
CA PHE A 200 13.53 5.85 5.60
C PHE A 200 13.54 4.41 6.14
N VAL A 201 14.66 3.71 6.03
CA VAL A 201 14.84 2.34 6.56
C VAL A 201 15.04 2.35 8.08
N LEU A 202 15.79 3.32 8.62
CA LEU A 202 16.08 3.40 10.06
C LEU A 202 14.87 3.84 10.89
N LEU A 203 13.97 4.66 10.34
CA LEU A 203 12.80 5.19 11.05
C LEU A 203 11.86 4.09 11.60
N PRO A 204 11.43 3.07 10.81
CA PRO A 204 10.67 1.94 11.34
C PRO A 204 11.42 1.14 12.40
N LEU A 205 12.75 0.96 12.24
CA LEU A 205 13.57 0.18 13.16
C LEU A 205 13.75 0.87 14.51
N CYS A 206 13.62 2.19 14.57
CA CYS A 206 13.62 2.95 15.83
C CYS A 206 12.39 2.67 16.72
N ARG A 207 11.32 2.03 16.20
CA ARG A 207 10.13 1.64 16.98
C ARG A 207 10.25 0.27 17.67
N VAL A 208 11.30 -0.50 17.37
CA VAL A 208 11.48 -1.82 17.97
C VAL A 208 11.98 -1.63 19.41
N ASN A 209 11.16 -1.96 20.41
CA ASN A 209 11.55 -1.92 21.82
C ASN A 209 12.58 -3.04 22.12
N LEU A 210 13.75 -2.66 22.61
CA LEU A 210 14.72 -3.57 23.22
C LEU A 210 15.30 -2.88 24.48
N ASP A 211 14.94 -3.45 25.62
CA ASP A 211 15.51 -3.46 26.98
C ASP A 211 15.93 -2.15 27.68
N SER A 212 15.40 -1.98 28.91
CA SER A 212 15.78 -1.23 30.14
C SER A 212 16.73 -0.01 30.14
N VAL A 213 17.18 0.49 29.01
CA VAL A 213 18.04 1.68 28.87
C VAL A 213 17.35 2.52 27.79
N GLY A 214 16.77 3.66 28.15
CA GLY A 214 15.82 4.46 27.35
C GLY A 214 16.26 4.99 25.97
N THR A 215 17.21 4.35 25.27
CA THR A 215 17.54 4.59 23.85
C THR A 215 17.95 3.28 23.15
N ASN A 216 17.34 2.97 22.00
CA ASN A 216 17.74 1.84 21.14
C ASN A 216 18.97 2.22 20.27
N GLY A 217 19.89 1.28 20.01
CA GLY A 217 21.01 1.47 19.08
C GLY A 217 20.62 2.01 17.70
N TYR A 218 19.43 1.67 17.17
CA TYR A 218 18.93 2.26 15.91
C TYR A 218 18.66 3.77 16.00
N GLN A 219 18.23 4.27 17.17
CA GLN A 219 18.00 5.69 17.41
C GLN A 219 19.33 6.47 17.39
N ILE A 220 20.37 5.90 18.00
CA ILE A 220 21.72 6.46 17.97
C ILE A 220 22.27 6.49 16.53
N ILE A 221 22.08 5.40 15.77
CA ILE A 221 22.51 5.32 14.37
C ILE A 221 21.80 6.39 13.53
N LEU A 222 20.50 6.59 13.72
CA LEU A 222 19.75 7.61 13.01
C LEU A 222 20.25 9.03 13.33
N MET A 223 20.57 9.33 14.59
CA MET A 223 21.19 10.61 14.97
C MET A 223 22.54 10.82 14.29
N LEU A 224 23.39 9.79 14.25
CA LEU A 224 24.68 9.85 13.57
C LEU A 224 24.52 10.06 12.05
N ASP A 225 23.49 9.48 11.44
CA ASP A 225 23.20 9.62 10.01
C ASP A 225 22.76 11.06 9.66
N PHE A 226 21.96 11.71 10.52
CA PHE A 226 21.64 13.14 10.39
C PHE A 226 22.89 14.02 10.48
N ILE A 227 23.76 13.74 11.45
CA ILE A 227 25.02 14.48 11.63
C ILE A 227 25.94 14.28 10.42
N ALA A 228 26.06 13.04 9.91
CA ALA A 228 26.82 12.74 8.71
C ALA A 228 26.27 13.51 7.50
N GLY A 229 24.96 13.55 7.32
CA GLY A 229 24.30 14.38 6.30
C GLY A 229 24.71 15.85 6.40
N ALA A 230 24.68 16.44 7.60
CA ALA A 230 25.06 17.84 7.83
C ALA A 230 26.54 18.16 7.51
N ILE A 231 27.40 17.15 7.60
CA ILE A 231 28.82 17.26 7.25
C ILE A 231 29.00 17.09 5.75
N PHE A 232 28.51 16.00 5.14
CA PHE A 232 28.89 15.58 3.79
C PHE A 232 28.06 16.21 2.67
N ILE A 233 26.75 16.45 2.87
CA ILE A 233 25.86 17.02 1.85
C ILE A 233 26.36 18.39 1.36
N PRO A 234 26.77 19.34 2.22
CA PRO A 234 27.33 20.60 1.74
C PRO A 234 28.56 20.49 0.83
N PHE A 235 29.36 19.41 0.95
CA PHE A 235 30.55 19.18 0.11
C PHE A 235 30.20 18.51 -1.21
N ALA A 236 29.25 17.57 -1.22
CA ALA A 236 28.76 16.93 -2.45
C ALA A 236 28.16 17.97 -3.42
N PHE A 237 27.62 19.07 -2.90
CA PHE A 237 26.91 20.09 -3.68
C PHE A 237 27.78 21.26 -4.11
N LYS A 238 29.05 20.99 -4.45
CA LYS A 238 29.97 21.99 -5.01
C LYS A 238 29.52 22.51 -6.39
N ALA A 239 28.62 21.80 -7.07
CA ALA A 239 28.09 22.15 -8.38
C ALA A 239 26.86 23.09 -8.31
N ASN A 240 26.74 24.02 -9.26
CA ASN A 240 25.66 25.02 -9.37
C ASN A 240 24.26 24.46 -9.68
N SER A 241 24.08 23.13 -9.74
CA SER A 241 22.79 22.51 -10.07
C SER A 241 21.75 22.76 -8.97
N SER A 242 20.57 23.27 -9.36
CA SER A 242 19.43 23.50 -8.46
C SER A 242 18.72 22.21 -8.05
N LEU A 243 18.71 21.20 -8.91
CA LEU A 243 17.91 19.98 -8.74
C LEU A 243 18.28 19.17 -7.47
N PRO A 244 19.56 18.85 -7.19
CA PRO A 244 19.91 18.16 -5.94
C PRO A 244 19.50 18.97 -4.72
N LYS A 245 19.59 20.32 -4.79
CA LYS A 245 19.32 21.21 -3.65
C LYS A 245 17.84 21.15 -3.26
N ILE A 246 16.97 21.08 -4.25
CA ILE A 246 15.53 20.91 -4.06
C ILE A 246 15.24 19.53 -3.46
N ILE A 247 15.86 18.46 -3.97
CA ILE A 247 15.67 17.10 -3.45
C ILE A 247 16.09 17.00 -1.98
N ALA A 248 17.27 17.55 -1.63
CA ALA A 248 17.72 17.59 -0.24
C ALA A 248 16.77 18.40 0.65
N ALA A 249 16.33 19.59 0.22
CA ALA A 249 15.39 20.41 1.00
C ALA A 249 14.03 19.71 1.22
N LEU A 250 13.47 19.07 0.20
CA LEU A 250 12.23 18.29 0.32
C LEU A 250 12.40 17.10 1.26
N GLY A 251 13.55 16.42 1.19
CA GLY A 251 13.88 15.30 2.09
C GLY A 251 13.97 15.70 3.55
N LEU A 252 14.63 16.84 3.85
CA LEU A 252 14.73 17.40 5.21
C LEU A 252 13.35 17.81 5.77
N ILE A 253 12.48 18.37 4.92
CA ILE A 253 11.12 18.72 5.35
C ILE A 253 10.31 17.45 5.66
N LEU A 254 10.45 16.43 4.81
CA LEU A 254 9.76 15.16 5.01
C LEU A 254 10.23 14.42 6.28
N SER A 255 11.52 14.43 6.60
CA SER A 255 12.03 13.80 7.83
C SER A 255 11.45 14.44 9.09
N ILE A 256 11.41 15.77 9.13
CA ILE A 256 10.80 16.52 10.24
C ILE A 256 9.30 16.21 10.37
N LEU A 257 8.56 16.22 9.24
CA LEU A 257 7.12 15.92 9.25
C LEU A 257 6.80 14.51 9.74
N VAL A 258 7.66 13.53 9.44
CA VAL A 258 7.48 12.14 9.89
C VAL A 258 7.85 11.97 11.36
N LEU A 259 8.81 12.73 11.88
CA LEU A 259 9.23 12.66 13.29
C LEU A 259 8.26 13.35 14.25
N ILE A 260 7.53 14.39 13.83
CA ILE A 260 6.59 15.15 14.70
C ILE A 260 5.54 14.24 15.37
N PRO A 261 4.80 13.37 14.65
CA PRO A 261 3.82 12.47 15.27
C PRO A 261 4.45 11.48 16.25
N LEU A 262 5.73 11.14 16.08
CA LEU A 262 6.44 10.16 16.89
C LEU A 262 6.92 10.70 18.24
N CYS A 263 6.92 12.02 18.41
CA CYS A 263 7.30 12.65 19.67
C CYS A 263 6.24 12.52 20.78
N GLY A 264 5.03 12.02 20.46
CA GLY A 264 3.90 11.89 21.39
C GLY A 264 3.61 10.47 21.88
N GLU A 265 4.28 9.43 21.34
CA GLU A 265 4.09 8.03 21.74
C GLU A 265 5.18 7.63 22.75
N ASN A 266 4.81 7.10 23.93
CA ASN A 266 5.71 6.68 25.02
C ASN A 266 6.57 7.81 25.63
N LEU A 267 6.03 8.48 26.65
CA LEU A 267 6.77 9.38 27.53
C LEU A 267 7.37 8.54 28.67
N ASP A 268 8.68 8.51 28.81
CA ASP A 268 9.35 7.94 29.99
C ASP A 268 9.09 8.83 31.23
N ASP A 269 9.31 8.32 32.45
CA ASP A 269 9.05 9.01 33.75
C ASP A 269 9.73 10.39 33.91
N VAL A 270 10.68 10.73 33.05
CA VAL A 270 11.41 12.02 33.01
C VAL A 270 10.82 13.00 31.99
N GLY A 271 9.70 12.66 31.33
CA GLY A 271 8.98 13.53 30.40
C GLY A 271 9.72 13.81 29.08
N THR A 272 10.71 12.98 28.72
CA THR A 272 11.47 13.12 27.47
C THR A 272 11.49 11.79 26.73
N ASN A 273 11.13 11.79 25.44
CA ASN A 273 11.18 10.60 24.58
C ASN A 273 12.40 10.70 23.64
N ALA A 274 13.10 9.60 23.40
CA ALA A 274 14.21 9.50 22.44
C ALA A 274 13.87 10.11 21.06
N PHE A 275 12.63 10.01 20.58
CA PHE A 275 12.20 10.64 19.33
C PHE A 275 12.22 12.17 19.37
N GLN A 276 12.05 12.78 20.55
CA GLN A 276 12.19 14.23 20.73
C GLN A 276 13.65 14.67 20.59
N ILE A 277 14.59 13.88 21.10
CA ILE A 277 16.03 14.13 20.94
C ILE A 277 16.44 14.00 19.47
N ILE A 278 15.95 12.98 18.78
CA ILE A 278 16.19 12.77 17.35
C ILE A 278 15.64 13.95 16.54
N LEU A 279 14.43 14.42 16.84
CA LEU A 279 13.83 15.57 16.16
C LEU A 279 14.67 16.85 16.36
N MET A 280 15.18 17.10 17.57
CA MET A 280 16.07 18.24 17.82
C MET A 280 17.36 18.15 16.99
N VAL A 281 17.96 16.97 16.90
CA VAL A 281 19.18 16.74 16.11
C VAL A 281 18.90 16.93 14.61
N ASP A 282 17.78 16.42 14.10
CA ASP A 282 17.38 16.59 12.70
C ASP A 282 17.15 18.08 12.35
N ILE A 283 16.44 18.83 13.19
CA ILE A 283 16.21 20.26 12.98
C ILE A 283 17.54 21.03 12.92
N VAL A 284 18.45 20.77 13.87
CA VAL A 284 19.77 21.43 13.89
C VAL A 284 20.58 21.07 12.63
N CYS A 285 20.62 19.80 12.25
CA CYS A 285 21.32 19.33 11.06
C CYS A 285 20.73 19.94 9.78
N SER A 286 19.39 19.96 9.67
CA SER A 286 18.63 20.58 8.58
C SER A 286 18.98 22.05 8.40
N VAL A 287 19.02 22.82 9.49
CA VAL A 287 19.39 24.24 9.49
C VAL A 287 20.84 24.42 9.02
N ILE A 288 21.79 23.60 9.50
CA ILE A 288 23.20 23.66 9.08
C ILE A 288 23.33 23.40 7.58
N ILE A 289 22.62 22.40 7.06
CA ILE A 289 22.62 22.05 5.63
C ILE A 289 22.09 23.22 4.81
N LEU A 290 20.92 23.77 5.17
CA LEU A 290 20.30 24.91 4.50
C LEU A 290 21.20 26.15 4.49
N ILE A 291 21.78 26.52 5.64
CA ILE A 291 22.68 27.68 5.75
C ILE A 291 23.91 27.49 4.86
N ARG A 292 24.55 26.31 4.89
CA ARG A 292 25.74 26.04 4.08
C ARG A 292 25.43 25.98 2.58
N MET A 293 24.25 25.50 2.19
CA MET A 293 23.78 25.50 0.81
C MET A 293 23.51 26.92 0.27
N LEU A 294 23.02 27.83 1.12
CA LEU A 294 22.68 29.21 0.76
C LEU A 294 23.90 30.15 0.77
N LYS A 295 24.88 29.94 1.66
CA LYS A 295 26.04 30.84 1.86
C LYS A 295 27.03 30.90 0.69
N ARG A 296 26.91 30.04 -0.33
CA ARG A 296 27.88 29.92 -1.44
C ARG A 296 27.53 30.70 -2.73
N GLN A 297 26.49 31.54 -2.74
CA GLN A 297 26.26 32.47 -3.85
C GLN A 297 27.25 33.66 -3.76
N GLY A 298 28.42 33.52 -4.38
CA GLY A 298 29.29 34.65 -4.67
C GLY A 298 28.79 35.44 -5.89
N ASN A 299 28.65 36.75 -5.71
CA ASN A 299 28.44 37.81 -6.72
C ASN A 299 27.11 37.86 -7.49
N VAL A 300 26.02 38.32 -6.85
CA VAL A 300 25.00 39.16 -7.52
C VAL A 300 24.42 40.17 -6.51
N GLU A 301 24.66 41.45 -6.78
CA GLU A 301 24.01 42.71 -6.32
C GLU A 301 23.32 42.83 -4.94
N LYS A 302 23.57 44.00 -4.32
CA LYS A 302 23.15 44.45 -2.98
C LYS A 302 21.65 44.35 -2.63
N THR A 303 20.77 43.98 -3.56
CA THR A 303 19.34 43.77 -3.33
C THR A 303 18.97 42.36 -2.84
N LYS A 304 19.87 41.35 -2.97
CA LYS A 304 19.63 39.98 -2.47
C LYS A 304 19.97 39.75 -0.98
N GLY A 305 20.70 40.67 -0.35
CA GLY A 305 21.08 40.55 1.06
C GLY A 305 19.92 40.70 2.04
N LEU A 306 18.94 41.55 1.72
CA LEU A 306 17.76 41.77 2.54
C LEU A 306 16.78 40.60 2.46
N LEU A 307 16.55 40.05 1.26
CA LEU A 307 15.66 38.90 1.08
C LEU A 307 16.22 37.64 1.74
N ASN A 308 17.54 37.42 1.64
CA ASN A 308 18.21 36.31 2.32
C ASN A 308 18.21 36.49 3.85
N GLY A 309 18.37 37.71 4.36
CA GLY A 309 18.27 38.01 5.79
C GLY A 309 16.86 37.84 6.34
N VAL A 310 15.84 38.25 5.57
CA VAL A 310 14.42 38.08 5.92
C VAL A 310 14.01 36.62 5.91
N VAL A 311 14.45 35.82 4.92
CA VAL A 311 14.19 34.37 4.90
C VAL A 311 14.83 33.67 6.09
N VAL A 312 16.04 34.05 6.48
CA VAL A 312 16.71 33.52 7.68
C VAL A 312 15.99 33.93 8.96
N LEU A 313 15.55 35.19 9.08
CA LEU A 313 14.77 35.67 10.22
C LEU A 313 13.39 35.01 10.31
N ILE A 314 12.72 34.77 9.17
CA ILE A 314 11.45 34.03 9.10
C ILE A 314 11.67 32.57 9.50
N ALA A 315 12.76 31.94 9.06
CA ALA A 315 13.11 30.58 9.47
C ALA A 315 13.38 30.50 10.98
N PHE A 316 14.16 31.43 11.54
CA PHE A 316 14.39 31.51 13.00
C PHE A 316 13.11 31.82 13.77
N ALA A 317 12.24 32.69 13.25
CA ALA A 317 10.94 32.99 13.86
C ALA A 317 10.00 31.78 13.81
N PHE A 318 9.98 31.02 12.70
CA PHE A 318 9.22 29.77 12.61
C PHE A 318 9.77 28.71 13.56
N VAL A 319 11.09 28.57 13.67
CA VAL A 319 11.71 27.66 14.65
C VAL A 319 11.37 28.09 16.07
N ALA A 320 11.44 29.39 16.40
CA ALA A 320 11.07 29.89 17.72
C ALA A 320 9.58 29.70 18.04
N ILE A 321 8.69 29.94 17.06
CA ILE A 321 7.24 29.71 17.21
C ILE A 321 6.95 28.21 17.37
N MET A 322 7.64 27.35 16.63
CA MET A 322 7.52 25.89 16.77
C MET A 322 8.06 25.42 18.13
N LEU A 323 9.15 25.99 18.64
CA LEU A 323 9.68 25.69 19.98
C LEU A 323 8.73 26.18 21.09
N ILE A 324 8.07 27.32 20.91
CA ILE A 324 7.07 27.83 21.85
C ILE A 324 5.79 26.98 21.80
N ALA A 325 5.30 26.63 20.61
CA ALA A 325 4.15 25.75 20.42
C ALA A 325 4.43 24.34 20.96
N TYR A 326 5.64 23.83 20.76
CA TYR A 326 6.12 22.57 21.33
C TYR A 326 6.20 22.64 22.85
N GLY A 327 6.76 23.72 23.42
CA GLY A 327 6.79 23.92 24.88
C GLY A 327 5.40 23.99 25.50
N ILE A 328 4.43 24.60 24.82
CA ILE A 328 3.03 24.60 25.27
C ILE A 328 2.43 23.19 25.15
N SER A 329 2.64 22.49 24.03
CA SER A 329 2.14 21.13 23.82
C SER A 329 2.73 20.12 24.82
N SER A 330 4.02 20.23 25.14
CA SER A 330 4.68 19.36 26.11
C SER A 330 4.18 19.61 27.53
N VAL A 331 3.93 20.88 27.90
CA VAL A 331 3.34 21.22 29.21
C VAL A 331 1.90 20.73 29.31
N VAL A 332 1.09 20.89 28.26
CA VAL A 332 -0.28 20.36 28.23
C VAL A 332 -0.29 18.83 28.35
N THR A 333 0.59 18.15 27.61
CA THR A 333 0.69 16.68 27.64
C THR A 333 1.18 16.18 29.02
N ALA A 334 2.15 16.87 29.63
CA ALA A 334 2.60 16.56 30.98
C ALA A 334 1.47 16.74 32.00
N ILE A 335 0.68 17.82 31.89
CA ILE A 335 -0.47 18.06 32.77
C ILE A 335 -1.55 16.99 32.57
N THR A 336 -1.85 16.58 31.33
CA THR A 336 -2.85 15.53 31.08
C THR A 336 -2.38 14.18 31.61
N VAL A 337 -1.12 13.81 31.40
CA VAL A 337 -0.56 12.56 31.95
C VAL A 337 -0.57 12.60 33.48
N THR A 338 -0.16 13.70 34.12
CA THR A 338 -0.23 13.79 35.60
C THR A 338 -1.65 13.67 36.13
N ASN A 339 -2.64 14.20 35.41
CA ASN A 339 -4.04 14.10 35.81
C ASN A 339 -4.56 12.67 35.61
N GLU A 340 -4.26 12.02 34.49
CA GLU A 340 -4.63 10.62 34.24
C GLU A 340 -3.97 9.66 35.24
N THR A 341 -2.69 9.88 35.59
CA THR A 341 -2.00 9.08 36.61
C THR A 341 -2.60 9.31 37.99
N ALA A 342 -2.91 10.56 38.35
CA ALA A 342 -3.55 10.87 39.62
C ALA A 342 -4.98 10.28 39.71
N GLU A 343 -5.75 10.29 38.62
CA GLU A 343 -7.06 9.65 38.55
C GLU A 343 -6.95 8.13 38.70
N LYS A 344 -6.00 7.48 38.02
CA LYS A 344 -5.74 6.03 38.16
C LYS A 344 -5.25 5.65 39.55
N GLU A 345 -4.33 6.41 40.13
CA GLU A 345 -3.87 6.20 41.51
C GLU A 345 -5.04 6.34 42.49
N GLN A 346 -5.92 7.33 42.28
CA GLN A 346 -7.10 7.54 43.12
C GLN A 346 -8.12 6.40 42.97
N GLU A 347 -8.38 5.91 41.75
CA GLU A 347 -9.22 4.73 41.49
C GLU A 347 -8.64 3.46 42.10
N HIS A 348 -7.33 3.24 41.97
CA HIS A 348 -6.63 2.11 42.59
C HIS A 348 -6.70 2.15 44.12
N HIS A 349 -6.40 3.31 44.74
CA HIS A 349 -6.52 3.51 46.19
C HIS A 349 -7.95 3.29 46.69
N GLN A 350 -8.96 3.66 45.88
CA GLN A 350 -10.35 3.40 46.20
C GLN A 350 -10.68 1.91 46.10
N ALA A 351 -10.20 1.20 45.07
CA ALA A 351 -10.40 -0.25 44.89
C ALA A 351 -9.79 -1.09 46.03
N ILE A 352 -8.56 -0.76 46.47
CA ILE A 352 -7.87 -1.49 47.55
C ILE A 352 -8.33 -1.09 48.97
N SER A 353 -9.31 -0.18 49.10
CA SER A 353 -9.88 0.27 50.38
C SER A 353 -11.14 -0.48 50.81
N VAL A 354 -11.65 -1.36 49.94
CA VAL A 354 -12.83 -2.19 50.20
C VAL A 354 -12.54 -3.14 51.36
N LYS A 355 -13.47 -3.24 52.30
CA LYS A 355 -13.38 -4.14 53.46
C LYS A 355 -14.34 -5.30 53.31
N TYR A 356 -13.90 -6.48 53.71
CA TYR A 356 -14.75 -7.67 53.80
C TYR A 356 -15.05 -8.02 55.26
N GLU A 357 -16.14 -8.74 55.49
CA GLU A 357 -16.42 -9.40 56.76
C GLU A 357 -16.09 -10.89 56.62
N TRP A 358 -15.24 -11.41 57.50
CA TRP A 358 -14.81 -12.81 57.40
C TRP A 358 -15.96 -13.77 57.76
N PRO A 359 -16.34 -14.71 56.87
CA PRO A 359 -17.41 -15.64 57.16
C PRO A 359 -17.01 -16.58 58.30
N ILE A 360 -17.90 -16.76 59.26
CA ILE A 360 -17.70 -17.67 60.41
C ILE A 360 -18.29 -19.08 60.18
N THR A 361 -18.87 -19.31 59.00
CA THR A 361 -19.49 -20.56 58.57
C THR A 361 -19.05 -20.91 57.16
N GLY A 362 -19.16 -22.17 56.76
CA GLY A 362 -18.77 -22.60 55.41
C GLY A 362 -17.28 -22.95 55.33
N LEU A 363 -16.68 -22.79 54.15
CA LEU A 363 -15.31 -23.25 53.90
C LEU A 363 -14.23 -22.37 54.55
N SER A 364 -14.52 -21.09 54.80
CA SER A 364 -13.57 -20.15 55.43
C SER A 364 -13.06 -20.60 56.81
N GLN A 365 -13.80 -21.47 57.53
CA GLN A 365 -13.39 -21.99 58.84
C GLN A 365 -12.09 -22.82 58.81
N TYR A 366 -11.78 -23.40 57.65
CA TYR A 366 -10.58 -24.20 57.42
C TYR A 366 -9.35 -23.31 57.20
N LEU A 367 -9.55 -22.04 56.85
CA LEU A 367 -8.47 -21.08 56.60
C LEU A 367 -8.11 -20.27 57.85
N PRO A 368 -6.86 -19.80 57.98
CA PRO A 368 -6.52 -18.75 58.92
C PRO A 368 -7.09 -17.40 58.44
N LEU A 369 -7.28 -16.46 59.39
CA LEU A 369 -7.71 -15.10 59.06
C LEU A 369 -6.64 -14.41 58.20
N PRO A 370 -7.00 -13.79 57.06
CA PRO A 370 -6.03 -13.10 56.22
C PRO A 370 -5.33 -11.93 56.93
N PRO A 371 -4.15 -11.52 56.45
CA PRO A 371 -3.30 -10.55 57.14
C PRO A 371 -3.91 -9.15 57.23
N THR A 372 -4.81 -8.79 56.31
CA THR A 372 -5.48 -7.50 56.28
C THR A 372 -7.01 -7.65 56.25
N GLN A 373 -7.71 -6.58 56.64
CA GLN A 373 -9.18 -6.50 56.57
C GLN A 373 -9.70 -6.00 55.21
N TYR A 374 -8.80 -5.78 54.25
CA TYR A 374 -9.12 -5.19 52.95
C TYR A 374 -9.14 -6.29 51.90
N GLY A 375 -10.17 -6.31 51.07
CA GLY A 375 -10.39 -7.41 50.14
C GLY A 375 -11.84 -7.57 49.73
N GLU A 376 -12.07 -8.51 48.82
CA GLU A 376 -13.38 -8.85 48.30
C GLU A 376 -13.52 -10.37 48.18
N ILE A 377 -14.58 -10.91 48.80
CA ILE A 377 -14.94 -12.31 48.67
C ILE A 377 -15.63 -12.49 47.31
N GLN A 378 -15.00 -13.23 46.43
CA GLN A 378 -15.49 -13.48 45.07
C GLN A 378 -16.46 -14.67 45.05
N THR A 379 -16.25 -15.67 45.89
CA THR A 379 -17.11 -16.86 45.96
C THR A 379 -17.10 -17.43 47.37
N ASP A 380 -18.28 -17.75 47.89
CA ASP A 380 -18.46 -18.47 49.16
C ASP A 380 -19.65 -19.43 49.01
N ASN A 381 -19.34 -20.71 48.78
CA ASN A 381 -20.32 -21.78 48.70
C ASN A 381 -19.73 -23.12 49.19
N GLU A 382 -20.52 -24.19 49.14
CA GLU A 382 -20.14 -25.51 49.66
C GLU A 382 -18.98 -26.19 48.89
N THR A 383 -18.68 -25.74 47.66
CA THR A 383 -17.66 -26.36 46.79
C THR A 383 -16.38 -25.54 46.66
N ARG A 384 -16.46 -24.21 46.78
CA ARG A 384 -15.33 -23.29 46.61
C ARG A 384 -15.51 -22.04 47.44
N PHE A 385 -14.41 -21.61 48.05
CA PHE A 385 -14.24 -20.28 48.62
C PHE A 385 -13.09 -19.56 47.91
N ASN A 386 -13.31 -18.31 47.50
CA ASN A 386 -12.29 -17.46 46.91
C ASN A 386 -12.39 -16.02 47.44
N ILE A 387 -11.25 -15.45 47.83
CA ILE A 387 -11.12 -14.07 48.28
C ILE A 387 -9.85 -13.44 47.70
N ASP A 388 -9.99 -12.19 47.27
CA ASP A 388 -8.86 -11.31 46.94
C ASP A 388 -8.60 -10.41 48.17
N VAL A 389 -7.39 -10.44 48.71
CA VAL A 389 -7.00 -9.68 49.91
C VAL A 389 -5.99 -8.61 49.50
N TYR A 390 -6.28 -7.35 49.83
CA TYR A 390 -5.51 -6.19 49.38
C TYR A 390 -4.55 -5.68 50.47
N GLN A 391 -3.59 -4.84 50.06
CA GLN A 391 -2.57 -4.22 50.94
C GLN A 391 -1.67 -5.26 51.63
N VAL A 392 -1.33 -6.33 50.92
CA VAL A 392 -0.54 -7.45 51.43
C VAL A 392 0.92 -7.28 51.03
N THR A 393 1.82 -7.39 52.02
CA THR A 393 3.27 -7.37 51.76
C THR A 393 3.81 -8.79 51.48
N PRO A 394 5.01 -8.93 50.89
CA PRO A 394 5.62 -10.25 50.70
C PRO A 394 5.81 -11.01 52.03
N ALA A 395 6.10 -10.29 53.12
CA ALA A 395 6.21 -10.87 54.45
C ALA A 395 4.87 -11.39 54.98
N ASP A 396 3.76 -10.71 54.66
CA ASP A 396 2.42 -11.15 55.03
C ASP A 396 2.02 -12.42 54.28
N PHE A 397 2.38 -12.54 53.00
CA PHE A 397 2.20 -13.78 52.23
C PHE A 397 2.94 -14.96 52.89
N ASP A 398 4.21 -14.78 53.24
CA ASP A 398 5.00 -15.82 53.90
C ASP A 398 4.41 -16.25 55.24
N LEU A 399 3.93 -15.29 56.04
CA LEU A 399 3.26 -15.56 57.31
C LEU A 399 1.93 -16.29 57.10
N TYR A 400 1.14 -15.89 56.09
CA TYR A 400 -0.14 -16.51 55.80
C TYR A 400 0.01 -17.94 55.28
N ALA A 401 0.97 -18.19 54.39
CA ALA A 401 1.32 -19.54 53.93
C ALA A 401 1.69 -20.45 55.11
N LYS A 402 2.51 -19.96 56.04
CA LYS A 402 2.86 -20.70 57.27
C LYS A 402 1.64 -20.95 58.16
N ALA A 403 0.76 -19.97 58.32
CA ALA A 403 -0.49 -20.15 59.08
C ALA A 403 -1.41 -21.20 58.44
N CYS A 404 -1.40 -21.33 57.11
CA CYS A 404 -2.12 -22.38 56.40
C CYS A 404 -1.51 -23.77 56.66
N GLU A 405 -0.18 -23.88 56.71
CA GLU A 405 0.50 -25.13 57.13
C GLU A 405 0.12 -25.51 58.56
N GLU A 406 0.08 -24.54 59.49
CA GLU A 406 -0.36 -24.75 60.89
C GLU A 406 -1.85 -25.15 61.00
N LYS A 407 -2.65 -24.81 59.98
CA LYS A 407 -4.05 -25.24 59.81
C LYS A 407 -4.21 -26.62 59.17
N GLY A 408 -3.11 -27.30 58.85
CA GLY A 408 -3.11 -28.68 58.36
C GLY A 408 -2.88 -28.84 56.85
N PHE A 409 -2.70 -27.74 56.11
CA PHE A 409 -2.39 -27.79 54.67
C PHE A 409 -0.91 -28.12 54.44
N THR A 410 -0.56 -29.40 54.57
CA THR A 410 0.83 -29.88 54.58
C THR A 410 1.10 -31.02 53.60
N ILE A 411 0.07 -31.49 52.89
CA ILE A 411 0.18 -32.59 51.94
C ILE A 411 0.45 -32.03 50.54
N ASN A 412 1.44 -32.59 49.84
CA ASN A 412 1.85 -32.20 48.48
C ASN A 412 2.11 -30.68 48.34
N THR A 413 2.81 -30.10 49.32
CA THR A 413 3.05 -28.66 49.41
C THR A 413 4.02 -28.18 48.34
N THR A 414 3.63 -27.10 47.64
CA THR A 414 4.51 -26.31 46.78
C THR A 414 4.52 -24.87 47.29
N LYS A 415 5.71 -24.33 47.57
CA LYS A 415 5.88 -22.94 47.99
C LYS A 415 6.98 -22.25 47.18
N THR A 416 6.67 -21.08 46.64
CA THR A 416 7.61 -20.11 46.04
C THR A 416 7.36 -18.72 46.66
N ASP A 417 8.05 -17.69 46.17
CA ASP A 417 7.88 -16.31 46.65
C ASP A 417 6.52 -15.68 46.28
N GLN A 418 5.79 -16.31 45.34
CA GLN A 418 4.51 -15.79 44.83
C GLN A 418 3.37 -16.81 44.90
N VAL A 419 3.65 -18.08 45.23
CA VAL A 419 2.66 -19.15 45.12
C VAL A 419 2.77 -20.12 46.29
N PHE A 420 1.62 -20.51 46.84
CA PHE A 420 1.52 -21.61 47.81
C PHE A 420 0.36 -22.53 47.43
N TYR A 421 0.66 -23.82 47.27
CA TYR A 421 -0.32 -24.88 47.06
C TYR A 421 -0.14 -25.97 48.11
N ALA A 422 -1.23 -26.49 48.64
CA ALA A 422 -1.18 -27.64 49.53
C ALA A 422 -2.56 -28.30 49.67
N TYR A 423 -2.58 -29.50 50.24
CA TYR A 423 -3.80 -30.20 50.60
C TYR A 423 -3.91 -30.43 52.11
N HIS A 424 -5.15 -30.42 52.61
CA HIS A 424 -5.51 -30.82 53.96
C HIS A 424 -5.74 -32.35 54.04
N GLU A 425 -5.64 -32.94 55.24
CA GLU A 425 -5.94 -34.37 55.44
C GLU A 425 -7.39 -34.75 55.10
N GLU A 426 -8.31 -33.81 55.26
CA GLU A 426 -9.71 -33.93 54.85
C GLU A 426 -9.92 -33.71 53.33
N LYS A 427 -8.84 -33.63 52.54
CA LYS A 427 -8.82 -33.47 51.06
C LYS A 427 -9.23 -32.10 50.51
N TYR A 428 -9.29 -31.08 51.37
CA TYR A 428 -9.42 -29.69 50.90
C TYR A 428 -8.14 -29.26 50.17
N GLU A 429 -8.29 -28.52 49.09
CA GLU A 429 -7.17 -27.98 48.30
C GLU A 429 -7.07 -26.47 48.50
N ILE A 430 -5.90 -25.98 48.91
CA ILE A 430 -5.63 -24.54 48.98
C ILE A 430 -4.67 -24.12 47.88
N SER A 431 -5.02 -23.02 47.21
CA SER A 431 -4.18 -22.35 46.22
C SER A 431 -4.08 -20.87 46.56
N ILE A 432 -2.87 -20.36 46.69
CA ILE A 432 -2.60 -18.97 47.06
C ILE A 432 -1.65 -18.35 46.05
N PHE A 433 -2.00 -17.17 45.56
CA PHE A 433 -1.20 -16.39 44.61
C PHE A 433 -0.97 -14.99 45.16
N TYR A 434 0.29 -14.57 45.20
CA TYR A 434 0.70 -13.23 45.59
C TYR A 434 1.16 -12.45 44.36
N TYR A 435 0.54 -11.29 44.15
CA TYR A 435 0.85 -10.34 43.09
C TYR A 435 1.51 -9.11 43.71
N GLU A 436 2.83 -9.00 43.56
CA GLU A 436 3.64 -7.93 44.16
C GLU A 436 3.23 -6.54 43.62
N ASP A 437 3.03 -6.42 42.30
CA ASP A 437 2.65 -5.15 41.65
C ASP A 437 1.28 -4.63 42.10
N GLU A 438 0.38 -5.52 42.53
CA GLU A 438 -0.99 -5.21 42.97
C GLU A 438 -1.13 -5.20 44.50
N GLU A 439 -0.06 -5.51 45.24
CA GLU A 439 -0.09 -5.78 46.69
C GLU A 439 -1.27 -6.68 47.10
N THR A 440 -1.56 -7.70 46.28
CA THR A 440 -2.80 -8.49 46.36
C THR A 440 -2.51 -9.97 46.53
N LEU A 441 -3.24 -10.60 47.44
CA LEU A 441 -3.18 -12.03 47.75
C LEU A 441 -4.51 -12.69 47.38
N LYS A 442 -4.49 -13.60 46.42
CA LYS A 442 -5.68 -14.36 46.00
C LYS A 442 -5.64 -15.73 46.65
N ILE A 443 -6.70 -16.07 47.38
CA ILE A 443 -6.79 -17.30 48.15
C ILE A 443 -7.98 -18.10 47.65
N TYR A 444 -7.72 -19.31 47.17
CA TYR A 444 -8.72 -20.27 46.76
C TYR A 444 -8.69 -21.48 47.69
N LEU A 445 -9.86 -21.91 48.14
CA LEU A 445 -10.05 -23.13 48.90
C LEU A 445 -11.16 -23.94 48.25
N ASP A 446 -10.80 -25.13 47.77
CA ASP A 446 -11.73 -26.06 47.15
C ASP A 446 -12.09 -27.19 48.11
N ALA A 447 -13.39 -27.48 48.19
CA ALA A 447 -13.90 -28.61 48.94
C ALA A 447 -13.53 -29.92 48.23
N PRO A 448 -13.38 -31.03 48.99
CA PRO A 448 -13.17 -32.34 48.41
C PRO A 448 -14.21 -32.66 47.35
N GLU A 449 -13.77 -33.28 46.25
CA GLU A 449 -14.70 -33.78 45.26
C GLU A 449 -15.70 -34.77 45.88
N GLN A 450 -16.99 -34.55 45.63
CA GLN A 450 -18.04 -35.44 46.10
C GLN A 450 -18.02 -36.74 45.28
N MET A 451 -17.55 -37.82 45.92
CA MET A 451 -17.56 -39.18 45.38
C MET A 451 -18.78 -39.94 45.93
N SER A 452 -19.40 -40.80 45.12
CA SER A 452 -20.60 -41.55 45.51
C SER A 452 -20.61 -42.95 44.89
N ASP A 453 -21.51 -43.82 45.34
CA ASP A 453 -21.68 -45.13 44.72
C ASP A 453 -22.10 -44.99 43.24
N ILE A 454 -21.28 -45.52 42.34
CA ILE A 454 -21.54 -45.53 40.90
C ILE A 454 -22.01 -46.91 40.43
N LYS A 455 -22.83 -46.90 39.37
CA LYS A 455 -23.13 -48.11 38.61
C LYS A 455 -22.18 -48.18 37.43
N TRP A 456 -21.37 -49.24 37.36
CA TRP A 456 -20.48 -49.46 36.22
C TRP A 456 -21.31 -49.64 34.93
N PRO A 457 -21.05 -48.85 33.86
CA PRO A 457 -21.82 -48.98 32.64
C PRO A 457 -21.62 -50.36 31.98
N THR A 458 -22.72 -50.94 31.50
CA THR A 458 -22.73 -52.28 30.88
C THR A 458 -22.71 -52.23 29.35
N ILE A 459 -22.68 -51.02 28.79
CA ILE A 459 -22.64 -50.71 27.35
C ILE A 459 -21.51 -49.71 27.09
N GLY A 460 -21.14 -49.52 25.83
CA GLY A 460 -20.12 -48.54 25.45
C GLY A 460 -18.70 -48.98 25.81
N LEU A 461 -17.79 -48.02 25.95
CA LEU A 461 -16.37 -48.28 26.17
C LEU A 461 -16.07 -48.89 27.55
N ALA A 462 -16.84 -48.52 28.59
CA ALA A 462 -16.68 -49.07 29.94
C ALA A 462 -16.89 -50.60 30.02
N GLN A 463 -17.72 -51.17 29.14
CA GLN A 463 -17.94 -52.62 29.06
C GLN A 463 -16.66 -53.40 28.70
N LYS A 464 -15.71 -52.74 28.04
CA LYS A 464 -14.44 -53.35 27.61
C LYS A 464 -13.42 -53.44 28.73
N LEU A 465 -13.65 -52.74 29.84
CA LEU A 465 -12.81 -52.73 31.02
C LEU A 465 -13.31 -53.78 32.03
N PRO A 466 -12.43 -54.29 32.92
CA PRO A 466 -12.89 -55.07 34.06
C PRO A 466 -13.72 -54.18 34.99
N VAL A 467 -14.72 -54.75 35.67
CA VAL A 467 -15.45 -54.01 36.71
C VAL A 467 -14.52 -53.88 37.92
N PRO A 468 -14.22 -52.67 38.42
CA PRO A 468 -13.36 -52.50 39.58
C PRO A 468 -14.02 -53.04 40.85
N ASP A 469 -13.21 -53.49 41.81
CA ASP A 469 -13.67 -53.94 43.13
C ASP A 469 -14.29 -52.79 43.94
N VAL A 470 -13.87 -51.56 43.67
CA VAL A 470 -14.36 -50.33 44.30
C VAL A 470 -15.22 -49.55 43.32
N LEU A 471 -16.45 -49.22 43.72
CA LEU A 471 -17.41 -48.49 42.91
C LEU A 471 -17.84 -47.18 43.58
N VAL A 472 -16.98 -46.62 44.43
CA VAL A 472 -17.16 -45.27 44.95
C VAL A 472 -16.38 -44.32 44.05
N GLY A 473 -17.06 -43.38 43.40
CA GLY A 473 -16.42 -42.52 42.42
C GLY A 473 -17.35 -41.54 41.73
N ARG A 474 -16.91 -41.04 40.58
CA ARG A 474 -17.63 -40.10 39.74
C ARG A 474 -17.31 -40.35 38.27
N ILE A 475 -18.36 -40.58 37.47
CA ILE A 475 -18.22 -40.63 36.01
C ILE A 475 -18.27 -39.20 35.49
N TRP A 476 -17.16 -38.70 34.95
CA TRP A 476 -17.06 -37.37 34.36
C TRP A 476 -17.28 -37.36 32.84
N HIS A 477 -17.23 -38.53 32.18
CA HIS A 477 -17.56 -38.65 30.76
C HIS A 477 -18.00 -40.07 30.36
N ASP A 478 -19.05 -40.18 29.54
CA ASP A 478 -19.51 -41.45 28.97
C ASP A 478 -20.11 -41.22 27.57
N SER A 479 -19.36 -41.62 26.54
CA SER A 479 -19.75 -41.52 25.14
C SER A 479 -19.18 -42.68 24.32
N SER A 480 -19.53 -42.72 23.03
CA SER A 480 -18.93 -43.70 22.10
C SER A 480 -17.46 -43.44 21.79
N GLU A 481 -16.96 -42.23 22.06
CA GLU A 481 -15.58 -41.83 21.73
C GLU A 481 -14.67 -41.85 22.95
N GLN A 482 -15.22 -41.62 24.14
CA GLN A 482 -14.46 -41.59 25.38
C GLN A 482 -15.32 -42.05 26.55
N PHE A 483 -14.70 -42.72 27.50
CA PHE A 483 -15.26 -42.96 28.83
C PHE A 483 -14.22 -42.57 29.88
N GLY A 484 -14.69 -41.93 30.96
CA GLY A 484 -13.86 -41.32 31.99
C GLY A 484 -14.52 -41.39 33.36
N VAL A 485 -13.81 -41.96 34.33
CA VAL A 485 -14.29 -42.12 35.71
C VAL A 485 -13.15 -41.97 36.70
N ASP A 486 -13.43 -41.30 37.82
CA ASP A 486 -12.53 -41.25 38.98
C ASP A 486 -13.09 -42.19 40.05
N LEU A 487 -12.24 -43.06 40.59
CA LEU A 487 -12.58 -44.05 41.60
C LEU A 487 -11.79 -43.75 42.87
N ALA A 488 -12.50 -43.58 43.99
CA ALA A 488 -11.90 -43.37 45.30
C ALA A 488 -11.53 -44.70 45.97
N GLU A 489 -10.76 -44.63 47.08
CA GLU A 489 -10.38 -45.78 47.90
C GLU A 489 -9.57 -46.85 47.16
N VAL A 490 -8.84 -46.44 46.12
CA VAL A 490 -7.98 -47.31 45.32
C VAL A 490 -6.55 -47.23 45.84
N THR A 491 -6.18 -48.17 46.72
CA THR A 491 -4.79 -48.29 47.19
C THR A 491 -3.85 -48.68 46.04
N GLN A 492 -2.55 -48.50 46.24
CA GLN A 492 -1.52 -48.93 45.28
C GLN A 492 -1.69 -50.41 44.87
N GLU A 493 -2.00 -51.32 45.80
CA GLU A 493 -2.21 -52.73 45.48
C GLU A 493 -3.48 -52.98 44.68
N VAL A 494 -4.54 -52.20 44.91
CA VAL A 494 -5.78 -52.28 44.13
C VAL A 494 -5.53 -51.75 42.71
N PHE A 495 -4.80 -50.64 42.59
CA PHE A 495 -4.39 -50.06 41.31
C PHE A 495 -3.58 -51.05 40.47
N ASP A 496 -2.56 -51.69 41.07
CA ASP A 496 -1.72 -52.67 40.38
C ASP A 496 -2.53 -53.91 39.92
N ARG A 497 -3.47 -54.41 40.73
CA ARG A 497 -4.36 -55.50 40.33
C ARG A 497 -5.31 -55.08 39.20
N TYR A 498 -5.81 -53.85 39.23
CA TYR A 498 -6.70 -53.35 38.19
C TYR A 498 -5.97 -53.19 36.86
N ILE A 499 -4.71 -52.75 36.87
CA ILE A 499 -3.83 -52.77 35.68
C ILE A 499 -3.73 -54.18 35.12
N ASP A 500 -3.40 -55.17 35.95
CA ASP A 500 -3.23 -56.55 35.51
C ASP A 500 -4.54 -57.11 34.91
N ALA A 501 -5.70 -56.81 35.51
CA ALA A 501 -7.01 -57.16 34.96
C ALA A 501 -7.32 -56.46 33.62
N CYS A 502 -6.89 -55.21 33.45
CA CYS A 502 -7.01 -54.50 32.17
C CYS A 502 -6.12 -55.14 31.09
N MET A 503 -4.91 -55.58 31.45
CA MET A 503 -4.04 -56.32 30.54
C MET A 503 -4.66 -57.66 30.12
N GLU A 504 -5.33 -58.38 31.03
CA GLU A 504 -6.09 -59.60 30.71
C GLU A 504 -7.27 -59.33 29.74
N LYS A 505 -7.86 -58.13 29.79
CA LYS A 505 -8.87 -57.67 28.81
C LYS A 505 -8.29 -57.29 27.46
N GLY A 506 -6.96 -57.35 27.29
CA GLY A 506 -6.28 -57.18 26.01
C GLY A 506 -5.59 -55.82 25.80
N PHE A 507 -5.53 -54.97 26.83
CA PHE A 507 -4.78 -53.71 26.80
C PHE A 507 -3.29 -53.97 27.03
N THR A 508 -2.60 -54.51 26.02
CA THR A 508 -1.19 -54.94 26.11
C THR A 508 -0.30 -54.36 25.01
N VAL A 509 -0.86 -53.57 24.08
CA VAL A 509 -0.13 -53.02 22.94
C VAL A 509 0.50 -51.68 23.33
N ASP A 510 1.79 -51.50 23.00
CA ASP A 510 2.57 -50.27 23.25
C ASP A 510 2.40 -49.70 24.66
N TYR A 511 2.47 -50.58 25.67
CA TYR A 511 2.13 -50.18 27.03
C TYR A 511 3.27 -49.44 27.74
N ARG A 512 2.89 -48.51 28.61
CA ARG A 512 3.74 -47.87 29.61
C ARG A 512 3.16 -48.12 31.00
N ARG A 513 4.01 -48.44 31.96
CA ARG A 513 3.63 -48.65 33.36
C ARG A 513 4.65 -47.97 34.28
N SER A 514 4.15 -47.24 35.27
CA SER A 514 4.89 -46.71 36.41
C SER A 514 4.11 -47.02 37.70
N ALA A 515 4.59 -46.55 38.85
CA ALA A 515 3.88 -46.73 40.11
C ALA A 515 2.48 -46.09 40.11
N SER A 516 2.33 -44.92 39.48
CA SER A 516 1.10 -44.14 39.49
C SER A 516 0.42 -44.01 38.14
N TYR A 517 0.91 -44.70 37.11
CA TYR A 517 0.43 -44.50 35.75
C TYR A 517 0.49 -45.78 34.91
N PHE A 518 -0.54 -46.00 34.11
CA PHE A 518 -0.56 -47.04 33.09
C PHE A 518 -1.23 -46.52 31.83
N ASN A 519 -0.66 -46.85 30.68
CA ASN A 519 -1.22 -46.53 29.37
C ASN A 519 -0.98 -47.70 28.44
N ALA A 520 -1.99 -48.11 27.67
CA ALA A 520 -1.89 -49.20 26.71
C ALA A 520 -3.01 -49.17 25.68
N TYR A 521 -2.77 -49.81 24.54
CA TYR A 521 -3.77 -50.01 23.50
C TYR A 521 -4.29 -51.45 23.50
N ASN A 522 -5.54 -51.64 23.08
CA ASN A 522 -6.06 -52.95 22.70
C ASN A 522 -5.88 -53.21 21.18
N LYS A 523 -6.30 -54.40 20.72
CA LYS A 523 -6.17 -54.79 19.30
C LYS A 523 -7.06 -53.98 18.36
N GLU A 524 -8.12 -53.41 18.90
CA GLU A 524 -9.07 -52.54 18.22
C GLU A 524 -8.55 -51.10 18.08
N GLY A 525 -7.40 -50.77 18.70
CA GLY A 525 -6.73 -49.46 18.63
C GLY A 525 -7.18 -48.48 19.70
N GLU A 526 -7.99 -48.91 20.66
CA GLU A 526 -8.51 -48.07 21.74
C GLU A 526 -7.46 -47.88 22.82
N GLU A 527 -7.30 -46.65 23.27
CA GLU A 527 -6.30 -46.26 24.25
C GLU A 527 -6.92 -46.26 25.65
N LEU A 528 -6.33 -47.02 26.57
CA LEU A 528 -6.63 -46.97 28.00
C LEU A 528 -5.51 -46.20 28.72
N THR A 529 -5.90 -45.27 29.57
CA THR A 529 -5.03 -44.54 30.50
C THR A 529 -5.59 -44.69 31.91
N LEU A 530 -4.73 -45.09 32.84
CA LEU A 530 -5.01 -45.19 34.26
C LEU A 530 -4.00 -44.30 35.01
N SER A 531 -4.46 -43.49 35.94
CA SER A 531 -3.60 -42.64 36.76
C SER A 531 -4.01 -42.73 38.21
N LEU A 532 -3.09 -43.16 39.09
CA LEU A 532 -3.27 -43.09 40.53
C LEU A 532 -2.84 -41.70 41.02
N GLN A 533 -3.79 -40.93 41.48
CA GLN A 533 -3.62 -39.59 42.02
C GLN A 533 -3.43 -39.66 43.54
N ILE A 534 -3.15 -38.51 44.15
CA ILE A 534 -3.11 -38.37 45.60
C ILE A 534 -4.47 -38.74 46.22
N PHE A 535 -4.48 -39.10 47.50
CA PHE A 535 -5.69 -39.54 48.23
C PHE A 535 -6.38 -40.80 47.69
N ASP A 536 -5.61 -41.73 47.13
CA ASP A 536 -6.07 -43.04 46.64
C ASP A 536 -7.22 -42.92 45.62
N VAL A 537 -7.11 -41.93 44.74
CA VAL A 537 -8.05 -41.71 43.63
C VAL A 537 -7.43 -42.22 42.33
N MET A 538 -8.07 -43.20 41.70
CA MET A 538 -7.68 -43.70 40.38
C MET A 538 -8.57 -43.07 39.30
N GLU A 539 -7.96 -42.32 38.40
CA GLU A 539 -8.59 -41.91 37.14
C GLU A 539 -8.49 -43.07 36.13
N VAL A 540 -9.61 -43.40 35.50
CA VAL A 540 -9.73 -44.39 34.42
C VAL A 540 -10.28 -43.69 33.20
N SER A 541 -9.52 -43.71 32.11
CA SER A 541 -9.88 -43.04 30.85
C SER A 541 -9.63 -43.98 29.67
N ILE A 542 -10.68 -44.28 28.90
CA ILE A 542 -10.57 -45.04 27.65
C ILE A 542 -11.07 -44.19 26.48
N LYS A 543 -10.30 -44.16 25.40
CA LYS A 543 -10.60 -43.39 24.19
C LYS A 543 -10.62 -44.29 22.96
N ALA A 544 -11.68 -44.17 22.17
CA ALA A 544 -11.72 -44.78 20.85
C ALA A 544 -10.85 -43.96 19.89
N THR A 545 -10.04 -44.63 19.07
CA THR A 545 -9.33 -43.97 17.98
C THR A 545 -10.35 -43.45 16.96
N LYS A 546 -10.21 -42.20 16.52
CA LYS A 546 -10.98 -41.70 15.38
C LYS A 546 -10.64 -42.56 14.17
N LYS A 547 -11.63 -43.26 13.62
CA LYS A 547 -11.53 -43.84 12.27
C LYS A 547 -11.45 -42.66 11.31
N GLU A 548 -10.27 -42.41 10.75
CA GLU A 548 -10.10 -41.51 9.59
C GLU A 548 -10.84 -42.07 8.36
#